data_AF-M1ERH2-F1
#
_entry.id   AF-M1ERH2-F1
#
_cell.length_a   1.000
_cell.length_b   1.000
_cell.length_c   1.000
_cell.angle_alpha   90.00
_cell.angle_beta   90.00
_cell.angle_gamma   90.00
#
_symmetry.space_group_name_H-M   'P 1'
#
loop_
_entity.id
_entity.type
_entity.pdbx_description
1 polymer ?
#
loop_
_entity_poly.entity_id
_entity_poly.type
_entity_poly.pdbx_seq_one_letter_code
_entity_poly.pdbx_strand_id
1 'polypeptide(L)'
;KFLLPELEKRMQEWETTPRIGDILQKLAPFLKMYGEYVKGFDNAMELVKNMTERTPQFKSVVEEIQKQKICGSLTLQHHMLEPVQRIPRYEMLLKDYLRKLPPDSPDWNDAKKSLEIISTAASHSNSAIRKMENLKKLLEIYE
;
A
#
# COMPACT_ATOMS: atom_id res chain seq x y z
N LYS A 1 6.50 7.49 13.55
CA LYS A 1 5.54 6.36 13.65
C LYS A 1 4.17 6.95 13.89
N PHE A 2 3.24 6.83 12.95
CA PHE A 2 2.08 7.74 12.91
C PHE A 2 0.74 7.01 12.87
N LEU A 3 0.48 6.19 11.85
CA LEU A 3 -0.84 5.57 11.69
C LEU A 3 -1.10 4.41 12.67
N LEU A 4 -0.22 3.41 12.71
CA LEU A 4 -0.46 2.18 13.47
C LEU A 4 -0.65 2.43 14.97
N PRO A 5 0.22 3.20 15.67
CA PRO A 5 0.03 3.44 17.10
C PRO A 5 -1.25 4.21 17.43
N GLU A 6 -1.67 5.15 16.57
CA GLU A 6 -2.94 5.86 16.75
C GLU A 6 -4.15 4.93 16.58
N LEU A 7 -4.12 4.04 15.58
CA LEU A 7 -5.17 3.03 15.38
C LEU A 7 -5.21 2.04 16.54
N GLU A 8 -4.07 1.52 16.99
CA GLU A 8 -3.99 0.59 18.13
C GLU A 8 -4.56 1.22 19.40
N LYS A 9 -4.18 2.47 19.70
CA LYS A 9 -4.75 3.22 20.82
C LYS A 9 -6.27 3.39 20.67
N ARG A 10 -6.74 3.74 19.47
CA ARG A 10 -8.17 3.90 19.19
C ARG A 10 -8.96 2.61 19.42
N MET A 11 -8.39 1.45 19.09
CA MET A 11 -9.03 0.16 19.35
C MET A 11 -9.14 -0.15 20.84
N GLN A 12 -8.21 0.33 21.67
CA GLN A 12 -8.28 0.19 23.13
C GLN A 12 -9.37 1.08 23.76
N GLU A 13 -9.69 2.22 23.12
CA GLU A 13 -10.62 3.23 23.64
C GLU A 13 -11.94 3.27 22.84
N TRP A 14 -12.27 2.22 22.09
CA TRP A 14 -13.37 2.21 21.11
C TRP A 14 -14.72 2.59 21.70
N GLU A 15 -15.06 2.09 22.89
CA GLU A 15 -16.32 2.39 23.59
C GLU A 15 -16.52 3.89 23.84
N THR A 16 -15.42 4.62 24.06
CA THR A 16 -15.45 6.07 24.33
C THR A 16 -15.31 6.92 23.08
N THR A 17 -14.67 6.39 22.04
CA THR A 17 -14.38 7.13 20.80
C THR A 17 -14.48 6.18 19.61
N PRO A 18 -15.70 5.77 19.18
CA PRO A 18 -15.90 4.80 18.11
C PRO A 18 -15.78 5.45 16.73
N ARG A 19 -14.59 5.96 16.42
CA ARG A 19 -14.28 6.61 15.14
C ARG A 19 -12.86 6.26 14.69
N ILE A 20 -12.55 6.35 13.40
CA ILE A 20 -11.19 6.22 12.85
C ILE A 20 -10.91 7.23 11.73
N GLY A 21 -11.92 7.91 11.20
CA GLY A 21 -11.77 8.86 10.11
C GLY A 21 -10.88 10.04 10.49
N ASP A 22 -10.94 10.52 11.72
CA ASP A 22 -10.05 11.59 12.22
C ASP A 22 -8.56 11.20 12.19
N ILE A 23 -8.25 9.92 12.41
CA ILE A 23 -6.87 9.38 12.29
C ILE A 23 -6.48 9.28 10.81
N LEU A 24 -7.37 8.75 9.97
CA LEU A 24 -7.08 8.53 8.54
C LEU A 24 -6.93 9.85 7.76
N GLN A 25 -7.64 10.92 8.15
CA GLN A 25 -7.45 12.26 7.56
C GLN A 25 -5.99 12.72 7.65
N LYS A 26 -5.30 12.34 8.72
CA LYS A 26 -3.91 12.73 8.92
C LYS A 26 -2.94 12.00 7.98
N LEU A 27 -3.40 11.04 7.16
CA LEU A 27 -2.58 10.41 6.13
C LEU A 27 -2.26 11.32 4.95
N ALA A 28 -2.99 12.44 4.77
CA ALA A 28 -2.83 13.33 3.62
C ALA A 28 -1.37 13.72 3.31
N PRO A 29 -0.52 14.12 4.29
CA PRO A 29 0.88 14.46 4.01
C PRO A 29 1.71 13.26 3.56
N PHE A 30 1.40 12.06 4.05
CA PHE A 30 2.10 10.83 3.67
C PHE A 30 1.79 10.44 2.23
N LEU A 31 0.58 10.71 1.74
CA LEU A 31 0.18 10.42 0.36
C LEU A 31 1.07 11.11 -0.67
N LYS A 32 1.66 12.27 -0.35
CA LYS A 32 2.64 12.94 -1.23
C LYS A 32 3.90 12.09 -1.43
N MET A 33 4.44 11.50 -0.36
CA MET A 33 5.61 10.61 -0.46
C MET A 33 5.27 9.33 -1.24
N TYR A 34 4.07 8.79 -1.06
CA TYR A 34 3.59 7.67 -1.87
C TYR A 34 3.48 8.05 -3.35
N GLY A 35 3.01 9.26 -3.66
CA GLY A 35 2.99 9.77 -5.03
C GLY A 35 4.36 9.76 -5.69
N GLU A 36 5.40 10.23 -4.99
CA GLU A 36 6.78 10.19 -5.50
C GLU A 36 7.29 8.76 -5.67
N TYR A 37 7.00 7.87 -4.71
CA TYR A 37 7.35 6.45 -4.82
C TYR A 37 6.72 5.79 -6.05
N VAL A 38 5.41 6.00 -6.26
CA VAL A 38 4.66 5.47 -7.41
C VAL A 38 5.22 6.03 -8.71
N LYS A 39 5.53 7.32 -8.77
CA LYS A 39 6.11 7.97 -9.94
C LYS A 39 7.49 7.41 -10.31
N GLY A 40 8.32 7.10 -9.31
CA GLY A 40 9.65 6.50 -9.51
C GLY A 40 9.64 4.99 -9.70
N PHE A 41 8.51 4.31 -9.46
CA PHE A 41 8.42 2.86 -9.39
C PHE A 41 8.88 2.16 -10.67
N ASP A 42 8.43 2.65 -11.83
CA ASP A 42 8.77 2.07 -13.14
C ASP A 42 10.28 2.10 -13.40
N ASN A 43 10.91 3.24 -13.14
CA ASN A 43 12.36 3.40 -13.31
C ASN A 43 13.13 2.51 -12.32
N ALA A 44 12.66 2.40 -11.07
CA ALA A 44 13.29 1.55 -10.07
C ALA A 44 13.19 0.06 -10.45
N MET A 45 12.04 -0.37 -10.96
CA MET A 45 11.83 -1.74 -11.45
C MET A 45 12.75 -2.09 -12.62
N GLU A 46 12.89 -1.18 -13.59
CA GLU A 46 13.81 -1.36 -14.71
C GLU A 46 15.27 -1.39 -14.26
N LEU A 47 15.66 -0.51 -13.33
CA LEU A 47 17.01 -0.50 -12.76
C LEU A 47 17.31 -1.82 -12.04
N VAL A 48 16.41 -2.31 -11.20
CA VAL A 48 16.59 -3.61 -10.50
C VAL A 48 16.73 -4.74 -11.51
N LYS A 49 15.90 -4.77 -12.56
CA LYS A 49 16.01 -5.76 -13.64
C LYS A 49 17.40 -5.70 -14.31
N ASN A 50 17.80 -4.52 -14.76
CA ASN A 50 19.09 -4.31 -15.44
C ASN A 50 20.28 -4.70 -14.56
N MET A 51 20.27 -4.33 -13.28
CA MET A 51 21.32 -4.70 -12.32
C MET A 51 21.36 -6.21 -12.07
N THR A 52 20.20 -6.86 -11.98
CA THR A 52 20.10 -8.31 -11.82
C THR A 52 20.65 -9.06 -13.04
N GLU A 53 20.43 -8.56 -14.24
CA GLU A 53 20.91 -9.17 -15.49
C GLU A 53 22.40 -8.93 -15.74
N ARG A 54 22.90 -7.73 -15.42
CA ARG A 54 24.26 -7.30 -15.79
C ARG A 54 25.30 -7.45 -14.68
N THR A 55 24.88 -7.61 -13.44
CA THR A 55 25.79 -7.62 -12.27
C THR A 55 25.58 -8.88 -11.44
N PRO A 56 26.41 -9.94 -11.65
CA PRO A 56 26.26 -11.21 -10.94
C PRO A 56 26.30 -11.09 -9.41
N GLN A 57 27.11 -10.16 -8.89
CA GLN A 57 27.20 -9.89 -7.45
C GLN A 57 25.87 -9.34 -6.89
N PHE A 58 25.23 -8.41 -7.60
CA PHE A 58 23.92 -7.87 -7.22
C PHE A 58 22.86 -8.97 -7.24
N LYS A 59 22.82 -9.77 -8.31
CA LYS A 59 21.92 -10.92 -8.43
C LYS A 59 22.08 -11.89 -7.25
N SER A 60 23.32 -12.26 -6.91
CA SER A 60 23.59 -13.18 -5.79
C SER A 60 23.06 -12.64 -4.46
N VAL A 61 23.29 -11.35 -4.17
CA VAL A 61 22.80 -10.72 -2.94
C VAL A 61 21.27 -10.71 -2.89
N VAL A 62 20.61 -10.35 -4.01
CA VAL A 62 19.14 -10.34 -4.08
C VAL A 62 18.57 -11.75 -3.89
N GLU A 63 19.13 -12.76 -4.55
CA GLU A 63 18.69 -14.15 -4.43
C GLU A 63 18.91 -14.71 -3.02
N GLU A 64 20.02 -14.37 -2.36
CA GLU A 64 20.28 -14.77 -0.98
C GLU A 64 19.26 -14.17 -0.01
N ILE A 65 18.94 -12.87 -0.15
CA ILE A 65 17.94 -12.19 0.66
C ILE A 65 16.55 -12.79 0.42
N GLN A 66 16.15 -13.01 -0.83
CA GLN A 66 14.83 -13.57 -1.17
C GLN A 66 14.60 -14.99 -0.62
N LYS A 67 15.65 -15.77 -0.38
CA LYS A 67 15.55 -17.10 0.25
C LYS A 67 15.21 -17.04 1.73
N GLN A 68 15.36 -15.88 2.37
CA GLN A 68 15.02 -15.74 3.78
C GLN A 68 13.52 -15.92 4.00
N LYS A 69 13.16 -16.63 5.07
CA LYS A 69 11.75 -16.89 5.44
C LYS A 69 10.91 -15.61 5.55
N ILE A 70 11.53 -14.49 5.96
CA ILE A 70 10.86 -13.19 6.09
C ILE A 70 10.34 -12.64 4.76
N CYS A 71 10.93 -13.03 3.63
CA CYS A 71 10.49 -12.63 2.30
C CYS A 71 9.29 -13.45 1.79
N GLY A 72 8.92 -14.55 2.48
CA GLY A 72 7.71 -15.31 2.15
C GLY A 72 7.68 -15.85 0.72
N SER A 73 8.83 -16.22 0.16
CA SER A 73 9.00 -16.69 -1.22
C SER A 73 8.65 -15.64 -2.29
N LEU A 74 8.60 -14.36 -1.94
CA LEU A 74 8.36 -13.27 -2.87
C LEU A 74 9.67 -12.69 -3.39
N THR A 75 9.64 -12.17 -4.61
CA THR A 75 10.81 -11.46 -5.18
C THR A 75 10.90 -10.03 -4.65
N LEU A 76 12.07 -9.40 -4.78
CA LEU A 76 12.27 -7.99 -4.44
C LEU A 76 11.23 -7.08 -5.12
N GLN A 77 10.96 -7.34 -6.40
CA GLN A 77 9.96 -6.60 -7.17
C GLN A 77 8.54 -6.71 -6.58
N HIS A 78 8.17 -7.86 -6.01
CA HIS A 78 6.89 -8.03 -5.33
C HIS A 78 6.80 -7.13 -4.10
N HIS A 79 7.84 -7.13 -3.26
CA HIS A 79 7.88 -6.28 -2.07
C HIS A 79 7.91 -4.79 -2.42
N MET A 80 8.61 -4.41 -3.48
CA MET A 80 8.62 -3.02 -3.97
C MET A 80 7.21 -2.53 -4.36
N LEU A 81 6.29 -3.42 -4.71
CA LEU A 81 4.94 -3.04 -5.10
C LEU A 81 3.98 -2.86 -3.90
N GLU A 82 4.25 -3.49 -2.76
CA GLU A 82 3.37 -3.41 -1.59
C GLU A 82 2.97 -1.96 -1.21
N PRO A 83 3.88 -0.96 -1.24
CA PRO A 83 3.51 0.44 -1.00
C PRO A 83 2.54 1.01 -2.04
N VAL A 84 2.67 0.62 -3.31
CA VAL A 84 1.78 1.03 -4.40
C VAL A 84 0.37 0.46 -4.18
N GLN A 85 0.27 -0.81 -3.79
CA GLN A 85 -1.01 -1.49 -3.54
C GLN A 85 -1.69 -1.01 -2.25
N ARG A 86 -0.92 -0.48 -1.30
CA ARG A 86 -1.45 -0.07 0.01
C ARG A 86 -2.49 1.03 -0.11
N ILE A 87 -2.29 2.00 -1.02
CA ILE A 87 -3.18 3.15 -1.15
C ILE A 87 -4.57 2.76 -1.67
N PRO A 88 -4.71 2.00 -2.77
CA PRO A 88 -6.03 1.51 -3.20
C PRO A 88 -6.69 0.58 -2.19
N ARG A 89 -5.91 -0.21 -1.44
CA ARG A 89 -6.46 -1.04 -0.36
C ARG A 89 -7.09 -0.19 0.75
N TYR A 90 -6.48 0.94 1.14
CA TYR A 90 -7.10 1.86 2.09
C TYR A 90 -8.38 2.48 1.52
N GLU A 91 -8.39 2.84 0.24
CA GLU A 91 -9.60 3.35 -0.43
C GLU A 91 -10.75 2.33 -0.36
N MET A 92 -10.48 1.06 -0.71
CA MET A 92 -11.48 -0.02 -0.67
C MET A 92 -12.01 -0.26 0.75
N LEU A 93 -11.10 -0.40 1.73
CA LEU A 93 -11.48 -0.62 3.12
C LEU A 93 -12.32 0.54 3.67
N LEU A 94 -12.01 1.77 3.29
CA LEU A 94 -12.72 2.95 3.77
C LEU A 94 -14.09 3.13 3.09
N LYS A 95 -14.22 2.76 1.81
CA LYS A 95 -15.53 2.65 1.14
C LYS A 95 -16.43 1.63 1.85
N ASP A 96 -15.89 0.46 2.17
CA ASP A 96 -16.63 -0.58 2.88
C ASP A 96 -16.97 -0.16 4.31
N TYR A 97 -16.06 0.55 4.99
CA TYR A 97 -16.30 1.11 6.31
C TYR A 97 -17.46 2.11 6.30
N LEU A 98 -17.45 3.08 5.38
CA LEU A 98 -18.55 4.05 5.23
C LEU A 98 -19.90 3.40 4.94
N ARG A 99 -19.92 2.32 4.14
CA ARG A 99 -21.15 1.58 3.85
C ARG A 99 -21.72 0.90 5.10
N LYS A 100 -20.86 0.49 6.03
CA LYS A 100 -21.24 -0.22 7.27
C LYS A 100 -21.47 0.72 8.45
N LEU A 101 -21.08 1.98 8.34
CA LEU A 101 -21.34 2.97 9.39
C LEU A 101 -22.84 3.29 9.48
N PRO A 102 -23.40 3.37 10.70
CA PRO A 102 -24.71 3.97 10.91
C PRO A 102 -24.78 5.39 10.33
N PRO A 103 -25.92 5.81 9.75
CA PRO A 103 -26.07 7.17 9.20
C PRO A 103 -25.86 8.30 10.22
N ASP A 104 -26.10 8.02 11.50
CA ASP A 104 -25.92 8.92 12.64
C ASP A 104 -24.55 8.76 13.32
N SER A 105 -23.65 7.94 12.76
CA SER A 105 -22.32 7.74 13.31
C SER A 105 -21.56 9.07 13.38
N PRO A 106 -20.91 9.38 14.52
CA PRO A 106 -20.08 10.58 14.65
C PRO A 106 -18.88 10.55 13.70
N ASP A 107 -18.49 9.38 13.18
CA ASP A 107 -17.35 9.23 12.27
C ASP A 107 -17.72 9.40 10.79
N TRP A 108 -19.01 9.48 10.43
CA TRP A 108 -19.42 9.42 9.02
C TRP A 108 -18.77 10.52 8.18
N ASN A 109 -18.78 11.76 8.67
CA ASN A 109 -18.17 12.90 7.98
C ASN A 109 -16.64 12.79 7.90
N ASP A 110 -16.01 12.35 8.99
CA ASP A 110 -14.55 12.21 9.07
C ASP A 110 -14.04 11.07 8.17
N ALA A 111 -14.77 9.97 8.11
CA ALA A 111 -14.49 8.84 7.23
C ALA A 111 -14.72 9.21 5.76
N LYS A 112 -15.78 9.97 5.45
CA LYS A 112 -16.04 10.46 4.09
C LYS A 112 -14.91 11.37 3.60
N LYS A 113 -14.50 12.33 4.42
CA LYS A 113 -13.38 13.22 4.09
C LYS A 113 -12.07 12.47 3.93
N SER A 114 -11.81 11.47 4.78
CA SER A 114 -10.67 10.56 4.61
C SER A 114 -10.69 9.83 3.27
N LEU A 115 -11.87 9.40 2.81
CA LEU A 115 -12.02 8.70 1.55
C LEU A 115 -11.70 9.61 0.38
N GLU A 116 -12.20 10.84 0.38
CA GLU A 116 -11.89 11.82 -0.66
C GLU A 116 -10.37 12.06 -0.78
N ILE A 117 -9.68 12.26 0.35
CA ILE A 117 -8.23 12.43 0.40
C ILE A 117 -7.49 11.22 -0.20
N ILE A 118 -7.89 10.00 0.18
CA ILE A 118 -7.23 8.76 -0.25
C ILE A 118 -7.54 8.43 -1.71
N SER A 119 -8.78 8.62 -2.16
CA SER A 119 -9.20 8.38 -3.56
C SER A 119 -8.41 9.23 -4.55
N THR A 120 -8.13 10.50 -4.22
CA THR A 120 -7.28 11.34 -5.07
C THR A 120 -5.89 10.71 -5.26
N ALA A 121 -5.27 10.21 -4.19
CA ALA A 121 -3.95 9.58 -4.27
C ALA A 121 -3.97 8.19 -4.92
N ALA A 122 -5.03 7.41 -4.69
CA ALA A 122 -5.21 6.08 -5.27
C ALA A 122 -5.30 6.12 -6.80
N SER A 123 -5.94 7.15 -7.35
CA SER A 123 -6.11 7.30 -8.81
C SER A 123 -4.79 7.27 -9.59
N HIS A 124 -3.69 7.71 -8.98
CA HIS A 124 -2.34 7.74 -9.59
C HIS A 124 -1.58 6.40 -9.52
N SER A 125 -2.07 5.42 -8.77
CA SER A 125 -1.39 4.12 -8.56
C SER A 125 -1.77 3.03 -9.58
N ASN A 126 -2.78 3.29 -10.42
CA ASN A 126 -3.39 2.27 -11.28
C ASN A 126 -2.44 1.66 -12.33
N SER A 127 -1.53 2.45 -12.91
CA SER A 127 -0.60 1.96 -13.94
C SER A 127 0.40 0.94 -13.37
N ALA A 128 0.98 1.24 -12.20
CA ALA A 128 1.93 0.37 -11.51
C ALA A 128 1.28 -0.96 -11.06
N ILE A 129 0.01 -0.93 -10.63
CA ILE A 129 -0.73 -2.13 -10.21
C ILE A 129 -1.02 -3.07 -11.40
N ARG A 130 -1.45 -2.52 -12.54
CA ARG A 130 -1.73 -3.33 -13.75
C ARG A 130 -0.51 -4.10 -14.24
N LYS A 131 0.70 -3.54 -14.13
CA LYS A 131 1.94 -4.22 -14.51
C LYS A 131 2.18 -5.50 -13.71
N MET A 132 1.80 -5.49 -12.43
CA MET A 132 1.94 -6.67 -11.58
C MET A 132 0.86 -7.71 -11.81
N GLU A 133 -0.39 -7.32 -12.08
CA GLU A 133 -1.42 -8.31 -12.44
C GLU A 133 -0.96 -9.17 -13.62
N ASN A 134 -0.20 -8.59 -14.54
CA ASN A 134 0.43 -9.31 -15.64
C ASN A 134 1.62 -10.18 -15.17
N LEU A 135 2.48 -9.68 -14.28
CA LEU A 135 3.62 -10.45 -13.74
C LEU A 135 3.16 -11.65 -12.89
N LYS A 136 2.13 -11.44 -12.05
CA LYS A 136 1.54 -12.47 -11.20
C LYS A 136 0.90 -13.58 -12.05
N LYS A 137 0.12 -13.21 -13.08
CA LYS A 137 -0.40 -14.17 -14.07
C LYS A 137 0.71 -14.94 -14.77
N LEU A 138 1.83 -14.29 -15.11
CA LEU A 138 2.99 -14.95 -15.70
C LEU A 138 3.57 -16.01 -14.76
N LEU A 139 3.73 -15.71 -13.47
CA LEU A 139 4.31 -16.63 -12.49
C LEU A 139 3.34 -17.77 -12.12
N GLU A 140 2.04 -17.51 -12.03
CA GLU A 140 1.00 -18.54 -11.83
C GLU A 140 0.95 -19.55 -13.01
N ILE A 141 1.53 -19.24 -14.17
CA ILE A 141 1.69 -20.17 -15.30
C ILE A 141 2.95 -21.06 -15.14
N TYR A 142 3.93 -20.63 -14.34
CA TYR A 142 5.17 -21.37 -14.09
C TYR A 142 5.09 -22.29 -12.85
N GLU A 143 3.98 -22.27 -12.11
CA GLU A 143 3.60 -23.25 -11.08
C GLU A 143 2.67 -24.32 -11.65
#